data_AF-A0A8C3EYH3-F1
#
_entry.id   AF-A0A8C3EYH3-F1
#
_cell.length_a   1.000
_cell.length_b   1.000
_cell.length_c   1.000
_cell.angle_alpha   90.00
_cell.angle_beta   90.00
_cell.angle_gamma   90.00
#
_symmetry.space_group_name_H-M   'P 1'
#
loop_
_entity.id
_entity.type
_entity.pdbx_description
1 polymer ?
#
loop_
_entity_poly.entity_id
_entity_poly.type
_entity_poly.pdbx_seq_one_letter_code
_entity_poly.pdbx_strand_id
1 'polypeptide(L)'
;SRYGPWAKNFPHPWCNTFTCKALIFVLYAMPTKTMEVMLMQEKGSRQYLDAVLTTHQRVVQISGLSSTFAPVLLEIIQSNQPEGVHLSVKEHTVADFKVRLKARPELEELIAQMS
;
A
#
# COMPACT_ATOMS: atom_id res chain seq x y z
N SER A 1 -3.54 17.89 15.16
CA SER A 1 -4.87 17.26 15.14
C SER A 1 -5.34 17.12 13.71
N ARG A 2 -5.28 15.91 13.11
CA ARG A 2 -5.98 15.51 11.87
C ARG A 2 -5.60 14.08 11.46
N TYR A 3 -5.78 13.12 12.38
CA TYR A 3 -5.83 11.70 12.02
C TYR A 3 -7.29 11.27 12.16
N GLY A 4 -7.94 10.96 11.04
CA GLY A 4 -9.31 10.43 11.04
C GLY A 4 -9.38 9.07 11.73
N PRO A 5 -10.53 8.72 12.35
CA PRO A 5 -10.66 7.60 13.28
C PRO A 5 -10.55 6.19 12.66
N TRP A 6 -10.39 6.08 11.33
CA TRP A 6 -10.35 4.80 10.62
C TRP A 6 -8.96 4.14 10.57
N ALA A 7 -7.87 4.88 10.84
CA ALA A 7 -6.52 4.32 10.80
C ALA A 7 -6.09 3.59 12.09
N LYS A 8 -6.91 3.64 13.15
CA LYS A 8 -6.57 3.04 14.46
C LYS A 8 -7.20 1.66 14.72
N ASN A 9 -8.16 1.22 13.89
CA ASN A 9 -8.99 0.05 14.20
C ASN A 9 -9.11 -0.94 13.02
N PHE A 10 -7.99 -1.35 12.40
CA PHE A 10 -7.95 -2.66 11.74
C PHE A 10 -7.52 -3.72 12.77
N PRO A 11 -8.12 -4.92 12.78
CA PRO A 11 -8.19 -5.73 14.00
C PRO A 11 -6.82 -6.28 14.44
N HIS A 12 -6.28 -5.69 15.50
CA HIS A 12 -5.29 -6.32 16.39
C HIS A 12 -5.83 -7.25 17.52
N PRO A 13 -7.12 -7.71 17.59
CA PRO A 13 -7.52 -8.72 18.59
C PRO A 13 -7.25 -10.18 18.18
N TRP A 14 -7.17 -10.49 16.88
CA TRP A 14 -7.11 -11.88 16.39
C TRP A 14 -5.72 -12.51 16.47
N CYS A 15 -4.68 -11.68 16.57
CA CYS A 15 -3.30 -12.16 16.65
C CYS A 15 -2.99 -12.83 18.00
N ASN A 16 -3.82 -12.66 19.02
CA ASN A 16 -3.53 -13.13 20.37
C ASN A 16 -4.17 -14.49 20.72
N THR A 17 -5.15 -14.96 19.94
CA THR A 17 -5.92 -16.19 20.23
C THR A 17 -5.34 -17.44 19.58
N PHE A 18 -4.54 -17.32 18.52
CA PHE A 18 -3.98 -18.47 17.80
C PHE A 18 -2.46 -18.30 17.58
N THR A 19 -1.65 -18.84 18.49
CA THR A 19 -0.24 -19.25 18.26
C THR A 19 0.68 -18.31 17.46
N CYS A 20 0.46 -16.98 17.48
CA CYS A 20 1.29 -16.01 16.75
C CYS A 20 2.40 -15.41 17.62
N LYS A 21 3.15 -16.23 18.35
CA LYS A 21 4.34 -15.76 19.10
C LYS A 21 5.52 -15.39 18.19
N ALA A 22 5.42 -15.63 16.87
CA ALA A 22 6.52 -15.43 15.91
C ALA A 22 6.18 -14.60 14.67
N LEU A 23 4.94 -14.10 14.52
CA LEU A 23 4.59 -13.22 13.40
C LEU A 23 4.99 -11.78 13.74
N ILE A 24 6.00 -11.26 13.05
CA ILE A 24 6.35 -9.83 13.14
C ILE A 24 5.57 -9.10 12.06
N PHE A 25 4.82 -8.08 12.48
CA PHE A 25 4.07 -7.19 11.61
C PHE A 25 4.75 -5.83 11.56
N VAL A 26 5.09 -5.38 10.35
CA VAL A 26 5.49 -3.99 10.12
C VAL A 26 4.39 -3.31 9.32
N LEU A 27 3.70 -2.35 9.95
CA LEU A 27 2.68 -1.54 9.32
C LEU A 27 3.28 -0.20 8.90
N TYR A 28 3.09 0.19 7.64
CA TYR A 28 3.50 1.50 7.15
C TYR A 28 2.58 2.04 6.06
N ALA A 29 2.67 3.36 5.86
CA ALA A 29 1.97 4.07 4.80
C ALA A 29 2.89 4.29 3.60
N MET A 30 2.37 4.04 2.40
CA MET A 30 3.04 4.47 1.17
C MET A 30 2.73 5.96 0.91
N PRO A 31 3.61 6.66 0.17
CA PRO A 31 3.31 8.01 -0.31
C PRO A 31 1.99 8.03 -1.06
N THR A 32 1.13 9.00 -0.73
CA THR A 32 -0.15 9.19 -1.39
C THR A 32 0.09 9.55 -2.86
N LYS A 33 -0.66 8.91 -3.76
CA LYS A 33 -0.66 9.26 -5.18
C LYS A 33 -1.86 10.15 -5.47
N THR A 34 -1.63 11.30 -6.08
CA THR A 34 -2.67 12.22 -6.53
C THR A 34 -2.83 12.07 -8.03
N MET A 35 -4.06 11.89 -8.49
CA MET A 35 -4.40 11.75 -9.90
C MET A 35 -5.44 12.80 -10.27
N GLU A 36 -5.12 13.60 -11.28
CA GLU A 36 -6.03 14.57 -11.85
C GLU A 36 -6.84 13.88 -12.96
N VAL A 37 -8.15 13.91 -12.81
CA VAL A 37 -9.09 13.35 -13.79
C VAL A 37 -9.51 14.47 -14.72
N MET A 38 -9.16 14.31 -15.99
CA MET A 38 -9.45 15.28 -17.05
C MET A 38 -10.59 14.73 -17.92
N LEU A 39 -11.63 15.53 -18.13
CA LEU A 39 -12.74 15.21 -19.03
C LEU A 39 -12.62 15.99 -20.34
N MET A 40 -12.99 15.33 -21.44
CA MET A 40 -13.12 15.97 -22.75
C MET A 40 -14.43 16.74 -22.84
N GLN A 41 -14.37 17.94 -23.40
CA GLN A 41 -15.55 18.75 -23.66
C GLN A 41 -16.42 18.12 -24.76
N GLU A 42 -17.75 18.11 -24.58
CA GLU A 42 -18.70 17.45 -25.51
C GLU A 42 -18.66 17.98 -26.96
N LYS A 43 -18.28 19.24 -27.14
CA LYS A 43 -18.11 19.89 -28.45
C LYS A 43 -16.80 20.67 -28.47
N GLY A 44 -15.70 19.98 -28.74
CA GLY A 44 -14.37 20.58 -28.87
C GLY A 44 -13.25 19.58 -28.54
N SER A 45 -12.00 20.02 -28.65
CA SER A 45 -10.80 19.22 -28.29
C SER A 45 -10.22 19.60 -26.93
N ARG A 46 -10.86 20.52 -26.19
CA ARG A 46 -10.35 20.99 -24.90
C ARG A 46 -10.68 19.98 -23.80
N GLN A 47 -9.68 19.71 -22.98
CA GLN A 47 -9.83 18.95 -21.73
C GLN A 47 -9.99 19.93 -20.57
N TYR A 48 -10.85 19.59 -19.60
CA TYR A 48 -10.99 20.34 -18.36
C TYR A 48 -10.84 19.41 -17.16
N LEU A 49 -10.37 19.97 -16.04
CA LEU A 49 -10.22 19.24 -14.79
C LEU A 49 -11.59 18.97 -14.19
N ASP A 50 -11.89 17.69 -13.95
CA ASP A 50 -13.14 17.24 -13.35
C ASP A 50 -12.96 16.99 -11.85
N ALA A 51 -11.96 16.18 -11.49
CA ALA A 51 -11.72 15.80 -10.11
C ALA A 51 -10.24 15.57 -9.82
N VAL A 52 -9.87 15.68 -8.54
CA VAL A 52 -8.56 15.30 -8.03
C VAL A 52 -8.74 14.14 -7.06
N LEU A 53 -8.27 12.96 -7.47
CA LEU A 53 -8.38 11.73 -6.70
C LEU A 53 -7.08 11.46 -5.94
N THR A 54 -7.18 11.23 -4.63
CA THR A 54 -6.03 10.86 -3.80
C THR A 54 -6.12 9.41 -3.38
N THR A 55 -5.16 8.60 -3.82
CA THR A 55 -5.08 7.19 -3.49
C THR A 55 -4.11 6.98 -2.34
N HIS A 56 -4.63 6.46 -1.22
CA HIS A 56 -3.84 6.07 -0.07
C HIS A 56 -3.57 4.57 -0.09
N GLN A 57 -2.30 4.20 0.10
CA GLN A 57 -1.91 2.81 0.21
C GLN A 57 -1.29 2.56 1.59
N ARG A 58 -1.67 1.43 2.19
CA ARG A 58 -1.14 0.92 3.45
C ARG A 58 -0.58 -0.46 3.19
N VAL A 59 0.56 -0.75 3.79
CA VAL A 59 1.25 -2.03 3.63
C VAL A 59 1.43 -2.66 5.00
N VAL A 60 1.03 -3.92 5.10
CA VAL A 60 1.28 -4.78 6.25
C VAL A 60 2.30 -5.82 5.79
N GLN A 61 3.52 -5.73 6.29
CA GLN A 61 4.55 -6.74 6.04
C GLN A 61 4.46 -7.79 7.14
N ILE A 62 4.30 -9.05 6.72
CA ILE A 62 4.20 -10.21 7.60
C ILE A 62 5.44 -11.07 7.38
N SER A 63 6.04 -11.56 8.46
CA SER A 63 7.16 -12.52 8.41
C SER A 63 6.84 -13.74 9.25
N GLY A 64 7.38 -14.91 8.86
CA GLY A 64 7.19 -16.15 9.61
C GLY A 64 5.80 -16.79 9.45
N LEU A 65 5.08 -16.50 8.35
CA LEU A 65 3.77 -17.08 8.09
C LEU A 65 3.89 -18.56 7.73
N SER A 66 3.27 -19.44 8.53
CA SER A 66 3.21 -20.88 8.24
C SER A 66 2.46 -21.14 6.92
N SER A 67 2.94 -22.09 6.12
CA SER A 67 2.27 -22.52 4.88
C SER A 67 0.86 -23.05 5.12
N THR A 68 0.62 -23.69 6.27
CA THR A 68 -0.71 -24.20 6.65
C THR A 68 -1.67 -23.11 7.09
N PHE A 69 -1.15 -21.98 7.59
CA PHE A 69 -1.96 -20.89 8.11
C PHE A 69 -2.18 -19.78 7.07
N ALA A 70 -1.25 -19.60 6.13
CA ALA A 70 -1.34 -18.62 5.05
C ALA A 70 -2.68 -18.63 4.29
N PRO A 71 -3.19 -19.78 3.79
CA PRO A 71 -4.45 -19.80 3.05
C PRO A 71 -5.65 -19.37 3.92
N VAL A 72 -5.71 -19.83 5.17
CA VAL A 72 -6.79 -19.49 6.12
C VAL A 72 -6.80 -17.99 6.40
N LEU A 73 -5.63 -17.39 6.63
CA LEU A 73 -5.52 -15.96 6.87
C LEU A 73 -5.97 -15.14 5.65
N LEU A 74 -5.57 -15.54 4.44
CA LEU A 74 -5.93 -14.84 3.21
C LEU A 74 -7.44 -14.90 2.93
N GLU A 75 -8.07 -16.05 3.18
CA GLU A 75 -9.52 -16.22 3.05
C GLU A 75 -10.31 -15.30 4.00
N ILE A 76 -9.85 -15.18 5.25
CA ILE A 76 -10.45 -14.26 6.23
C ILE A 76 -10.31 -12.81 5.78
N ILE A 77 -9.15 -12.40 5.29
CA ILE A 77 -8.94 -11.00 4.85
C ILE A 77 -9.81 -10.68 3.63
N GLN A 78 -9.89 -11.60 2.66
CA GLN A 78 -10.69 -11.41 1.46
C GLN A 78 -12.20 -11.38 1.75
N SER A 79 -12.69 -12.26 2.62
CA SER A 79 -14.11 -12.26 3.04
C SER A 79 -14.52 -11.01 3.81
N ASN A 80 -13.56 -10.31 4.42
CA ASN A 80 -13.79 -9.07 5.17
C ASN A 80 -13.32 -7.82 4.41
N GLN A 81 -13.07 -7.92 3.09
CA GLN A 81 -12.62 -6.78 2.29
C GLN A 81 -13.76 -5.77 2.07
N PRO A 82 -13.60 -4.50 2.49
CA PRO A 82 -14.62 -3.49 2.29
C PRO A 82 -14.67 -2.99 0.84
N GLU A 83 -15.82 -2.45 0.45
CA GLU A 83 -16.02 -1.84 -0.87
C GLU A 83 -15.06 -0.67 -1.11
N GLY A 84 -14.56 -0.55 -2.35
CA GLY A 84 -13.64 0.52 -2.75
C GLY A 84 -12.19 0.34 -2.27
N VAL A 85 -11.88 -0.73 -1.53
CA VAL A 85 -10.50 -1.08 -1.16
C VAL A 85 -9.97 -2.16 -2.08
N HIS A 86 -8.75 -1.98 -2.59
CA HIS A 86 -8.04 -3.01 -3.35
C HIS A 86 -6.99 -3.70 -2.47
N LEU A 87 -7.16 -5.01 -2.24
CA LEU A 87 -6.19 -5.85 -1.55
C LEU A 87 -5.23 -6.50 -2.56
N SER A 88 -3.92 -6.38 -2.30
CA SER A 88 -2.88 -7.06 -3.06
C SER A 88 -1.90 -7.75 -2.12
N VAL A 89 -1.66 -9.04 -2.36
CA VAL A 89 -0.69 -9.85 -1.60
C VAL A 89 0.44 -10.24 -2.53
N LYS A 90 1.66 -9.92 -2.12
CA LYS A 90 2.87 -10.21 -2.88
C LYS A 90 4.05 -10.45 -1.95
N GLU A 91 5.04 -11.16 -2.44
CA GLU A 91 6.32 -11.32 -1.74
C GLU A 91 7.06 -9.98 -1.66
N HIS A 92 7.76 -9.75 -0.55
CA HIS A 92 8.50 -8.51 -0.34
C HIS A 92 9.82 -8.53 -1.12
N THR A 93 10.02 -7.54 -2.00
CA THR A 93 11.26 -7.40 -2.77
C THR A 93 12.09 -6.19 -2.33
N VAL A 94 13.37 -6.17 -2.70
CA VAL A 94 14.25 -4.99 -2.47
C VAL A 94 13.70 -3.74 -3.18
N ALA A 95 13.02 -3.91 -4.32
CA ALA A 95 12.36 -2.80 -5.01
C ALA A 95 11.25 -2.17 -4.14
N ASP A 96 10.43 -2.98 -3.46
CA ASP A 96 9.38 -2.50 -2.57
C ASP A 96 9.93 -1.69 -1.38
N PHE A 97 11.12 -2.08 -0.90
CA PHE A 97 11.83 -1.31 0.11
C PHE A 97 12.31 0.04 -0.45
N LYS A 98 12.92 0.04 -1.64
CA LYS A 98 13.46 1.26 -2.27
C LYS A 98 12.40 2.31 -2.58
N VAL A 99 11.18 1.90 -2.98
CA VAL A 99 10.07 2.83 -3.27
C VAL A 99 9.67 3.68 -2.05
N ARG A 100 9.99 3.22 -0.84
CA ARG A 100 9.73 3.98 0.41
C ARG A 100 10.79 5.04 0.67
N LEU A 101 11.95 4.95 0.02
CA LEU A 101 13.07 5.85 0.23
C LEU A 101 12.97 7.04 -0.74
N LYS A 102 13.55 8.17 -0.36
CA LYS A 102 13.72 9.30 -1.27
C LYS A 102 14.72 8.92 -2.37
N ALA A 103 14.42 9.33 -3.60
CA ALA A 103 15.37 9.23 -4.71
C ALA A 103 16.66 9.98 -4.38
N ARG A 104 17.80 9.47 -4.86
CA ARG A 104 19.13 10.07 -4.70
C ARG A 104 19.72 10.35 -6.08
N PRO A 105 19.27 11.43 -6.75
CA PRO A 105 19.66 11.70 -8.14
C PRO A 105 21.18 11.86 -8.29
N GLU A 106 21.86 12.50 -7.33
CA GLU A 106 23.32 12.66 -7.36
C GLU A 106 24.07 11.31 -7.37
N LEU A 107 23.57 10.32 -6.62
CA LEU A 107 24.18 8.99 -6.59
C LEU A 107 23.93 8.24 -7.90
N GLU A 108 22.75 8.40 -8.49
CA GLU A 108 22.42 7.80 -9.80
C GLU A 108 23.25 8.41 -10.92
N GLU A 109 23.48 9.73 -10.89
CA GLU A 109 24.36 10.44 -11.82
C GLU A 109 25.82 10.00 -11.67
N LEU A 110 26.32 9.85 -10.44
CA LEU A 110 27.67 9.34 -10.17
C LEU A 110 27.85 7.91 -10.71
N ILE A 111 26.86 7.03 -10.51
CA ILE A 111 26.89 5.66 -11.05
C ILE A 111 26.92 5.68 -12.57
N ALA A 112 26.13 6.54 -13.22
CA ALA A 112 26.09 6.67 -14.67
C ALA A 112 27.39 7.24 -15.27
N GLN A 113 28.15 8.05 -14.51
CA GLN A 113 29.46 8.55 -14.93
C GLN A 113 30.59 7.52 -14.78
N MET A 114 30.40 6.51 -13.91
CA MET A 114 31.36 5.43 -13.69
C MET A 114 31.17 4.24 -14.64
N SER A 115 30.09 4.22 -15.42
CA SER A 115 29.79 3.21 -16.46
C SER A 115 30.21 3.69 -17.84
#